data_AF-A0A349YBV9-F1
#
_entry.id   AF-A0A349YBV9-F1
#
_cell.length_a   1.000
_cell.length_b   1.000
_cell.length_c   1.000
_cell.angle_alpha   90.00
_cell.angle_beta   90.00
_cell.angle_gamma   90.00
#
_symmetry.space_group_name_H-M   'P 1'
#
loop_
_entity.id
_entity.type
_entity.pdbx_description
1 polymer ?
#
loop_
_entity_poly.entity_id
_entity_poly.type
_entity_poly.pdbx_seq_one_letter_code
_entity_poly.pdbx_strand_id
1 'polypeptide(L)'
;MEIKSEANALLSQIRDYQSQIADSRNSGISETSNRGVENSTSFGTEMSKVITNTLNGISEAQNNAYELSNAYQAGEDVPLTEVILEMQKSSLAFEATLQVRNKVLQAYEQIMNMPV
;
A
#
# COMPACT_ATOMS: atom_id res chain seq x y z
N MET A 1 12.59 -3.86 -74.59
CA MET A 1 12.90 -4.99 -73.69
C MET A 1 12.48 -4.59 -72.27
N GLU A 2 11.22 -4.16 -72.08
CA GLU A 2 10.83 -3.38 -70.88
C GLU A 2 9.67 -4.00 -70.08
N ILE A 3 8.93 -4.95 -70.65
CA ILE A 3 7.72 -5.52 -70.01
C ILE A 3 8.07 -6.59 -68.94
N LYS A 4 9.31 -7.12 -68.93
CA LYS A 4 9.75 -8.09 -67.92
C LYS A 4 10.25 -7.46 -66.62
N SER A 5 10.49 -6.15 -66.60
CA SER A 5 11.03 -5.43 -65.43
C SER A 5 9.92 -5.03 -64.45
N GLU A 6 8.76 -4.65 -64.95
CA GLU A 6 7.61 -4.24 -64.11
C GLU A 6 7.06 -5.40 -63.27
N ALA A 7 7.06 -6.62 -63.82
CA ALA A 7 6.66 -7.82 -63.07
C ALA A 7 7.60 -8.10 -61.89
N ASN A 8 8.91 -7.89 -62.06
CA ASN A 8 9.90 -8.05 -60.98
C ASN A 8 9.82 -6.91 -59.94
N ALA A 9 9.50 -5.69 -60.38
CA ALA A 9 9.29 -4.55 -59.48
C ALA A 9 8.05 -4.75 -58.59
N LEU A 10 6.95 -5.25 -59.16
CA LEU A 10 5.75 -5.62 -58.41
C LEU A 10 6.00 -6.80 -57.44
N LEU A 11 6.83 -7.77 -57.85
CA LEU A 11 7.21 -8.89 -56.99
C LEU A 11 8.10 -8.47 -55.81
N SER A 12 8.97 -7.46 -56.01
CA SER A 12 9.74 -6.83 -54.94
C SER A 12 8.82 -6.09 -53.98
N GLN A 13 7.88 -5.31 -54.51
CA GLN A 13 6.92 -4.55 -53.71
C GLN A 13 6.04 -5.45 -52.82
N ILE A 14 5.64 -6.61 -53.32
CA ILE A 14 4.89 -7.60 -52.52
C ILE A 14 5.78 -8.19 -51.41
N ARG A 15 7.07 -8.41 -51.66
CA ARG A 15 8.01 -8.95 -50.67
C ARG A 15 8.28 -7.93 -49.55
N ASP A 16 8.40 -6.65 -49.88
CA ASP A 16 8.58 -5.57 -48.91
C ASP A 16 7.33 -5.37 -48.04
N TYR A 17 6.14 -5.54 -48.64
CA TYR A 17 4.88 -5.49 -47.90
C TYR A 17 4.70 -6.70 -46.96
N GLN A 18 5.20 -7.87 -47.34
CA GLN A 18 5.18 -9.08 -46.50
C GLN A 18 6.11 -8.95 -45.29
N SER A 19 7.31 -8.36 -45.43
CA SER A 19 8.22 -8.14 -44.29
C SER A 19 7.67 -7.12 -43.30
N GLN A 20 6.97 -6.08 -43.77
CA GLN A 20 6.36 -5.08 -42.89
C GLN A 20 5.22 -5.65 -42.03
N ILE A 21 4.47 -6.64 -42.56
CA ILE A 21 3.42 -7.35 -41.81
C ILE A 21 4.01 -8.34 -40.80
N ALA A 22 5.15 -8.97 -41.11
CA ALA A 22 5.86 -9.86 -40.20
C ALA A 22 6.43 -9.10 -38.98
N ASP A 23 7.02 -7.93 -39.19
CA ASP A 23 7.51 -7.08 -38.10
C ASP A 23 6.37 -6.48 -37.25
N SER A 24 5.24 -6.16 -37.87
CA SER A 24 4.04 -5.68 -37.15
C SER A 24 3.38 -6.76 -36.28
N ARG A 25 3.55 -8.05 -36.63
CA ARG A 25 3.10 -9.18 -35.80
C ARG A 25 4.03 -9.46 -34.63
N ASN A 26 5.31 -9.12 -34.75
CA ASN A 26 6.30 -9.29 -33.68
C ASN A 26 6.34 -8.09 -32.70
N SER A 27 6.03 -6.87 -33.16
CA SER A 27 5.88 -5.69 -32.29
C SER A 27 4.51 -5.58 -31.58
N GLY A 28 3.57 -6.50 -31.85
CA GLY A 28 2.26 -6.53 -31.19
C GLY A 28 2.16 -7.44 -29.95
N ILE A 29 3.22 -8.19 -29.62
CA ILE A 29 3.24 -9.14 -28.48
C ILE A 29 4.52 -9.00 -27.64
N SER A 30 5.14 -7.84 -27.64
CA SER A 30 6.20 -7.49 -26.70
C SER A 30 6.01 -6.05 -26.29
N GLU A 31 5.81 -5.83 -24.99
CA GLU A 31 5.56 -4.54 -24.31
C GLU A 31 4.11 -4.18 -23.92
N THR A 32 3.39 -5.10 -23.28
CA THR A 32 2.83 -4.72 -21.95
C THR A 32 3.93 -5.07 -20.94
N SER A 33 4.99 -4.26 -20.90
CA SER A 33 5.16 -3.31 -19.80
C SER A 33 4.81 -3.94 -18.47
N ASN A 34 5.73 -4.81 -18.05
CA ASN A 34 6.21 -4.93 -16.68
C ASN A 34 6.82 -3.57 -16.26
N ARG A 35 6.05 -2.48 -16.38
CA ARG A 35 6.39 -1.14 -15.92
C ARG A 35 6.06 -1.12 -14.44
N GLY A 36 7.11 -1.34 -13.67
CA GLY A 36 7.24 -1.10 -12.25
C GLY A 36 5.95 -0.73 -11.52
N VAL A 37 5.41 -1.72 -10.81
CA VAL A 37 4.90 -1.43 -9.47
C VAL A 37 6.14 -1.17 -8.60
N GLU A 38 6.82 -0.06 -8.87
CA GLU A 38 7.82 0.49 -7.96
C GLU A 38 7.03 0.94 -6.73
N ASN A 39 7.22 0.19 -5.66
CA ASN A 39 6.75 0.52 -4.32
C ASN A 39 5.23 0.49 -4.13
N SER A 40 4.56 -0.61 -4.48
CA SER A 40 3.37 -0.98 -3.72
C SER A 40 3.86 -1.37 -2.33
N THR A 41 3.97 -0.39 -1.42
CA THR A 41 3.99 -0.70 0.01
C THR A 41 2.81 -1.62 0.24
N SER A 42 3.08 -2.90 0.53
CA SER A 42 2.03 -3.88 0.75
C SER A 42 1.12 -3.30 1.81
N PHE A 43 -0.19 -3.36 1.59
CA PHE A 43 -1.19 -2.92 2.58
C PHE A 43 -0.88 -3.50 3.97
N GLY A 44 -0.36 -4.73 4.01
CA GLY A 44 0.12 -5.37 5.26
C GLY A 44 1.34 -4.70 5.90
N THR A 45 2.31 -4.21 5.11
CA THR A 45 3.50 -3.51 5.60
C THR A 45 3.14 -2.12 6.16
N GLU A 46 2.31 -1.36 5.44
CA GLU A 46 1.86 -0.04 5.92
C GLU A 46 0.98 -0.20 7.16
N MET A 47 0.13 -1.23 7.20
CA MET A 47 -0.67 -1.56 8.38
C MET A 47 0.19 -1.94 9.58
N SER A 48 1.19 -2.82 9.39
CA SER A 48 2.09 -3.19 10.47
C SER A 48 2.78 -1.95 11.04
N LYS A 49 3.19 -1.02 10.18
CA LYS A 49 3.80 0.24 10.58
C LYS A 49 2.84 1.13 11.37
N VAL A 50 1.60 1.29 10.91
CA VAL A 50 0.57 2.05 11.63
C VAL A 50 0.31 1.41 12.99
N ILE A 51 0.04 0.11 13.06
CA ILE A 51 -0.23 -0.58 14.34
C ILE A 51 0.95 -0.47 15.30
N THR A 52 2.19 -0.67 14.81
CA THR A 52 3.38 -0.50 15.64
C THR A 52 3.49 0.93 16.18
N ASN A 53 3.22 1.94 15.35
CA ASN A 53 3.24 3.34 15.79
C ASN A 53 2.13 3.63 16.83
N THR A 54 0.91 3.11 16.64
CA THR A 54 -0.18 3.29 17.61
C THR A 54 0.12 2.59 18.93
N LEU A 55 0.71 1.39 18.90
CA LEU A 55 1.12 0.66 20.10
C LEU A 55 2.19 1.43 20.88
N ASN A 56 3.16 2.04 20.20
CA ASN A 56 4.14 2.91 20.82
C ASN A 56 3.47 4.12 21.48
N GLY A 57 2.55 4.78 20.79
CA GLY A 57 1.80 5.91 21.35
C GLY A 57 0.94 5.54 22.56
N ILE A 58 0.35 4.34 22.59
CA ILE A 58 -0.38 3.83 23.77
C ILE A 58 0.58 3.55 24.92
N SER A 59 1.75 2.98 24.65
CA SER A 59 2.78 2.74 25.67
C SER A 59 3.25 4.05 26.30
N GLU A 60 3.43 5.09 25.49
CA GLU A 60 3.76 6.44 25.97
C GLU A 60 2.63 7.02 26.83
N ALA A 61 1.37 6.92 26.38
CA ALA A 61 0.22 7.40 27.15
C ALA A 61 0.07 6.67 28.50
N GLN A 62 0.30 5.35 28.53
CA GLN A 62 0.33 4.57 29.78
C GLN A 62 1.45 5.03 30.71
N ASN A 63 2.67 5.19 30.19
CA ASN A 63 3.81 5.66 30.98
C ASN A 63 3.56 7.06 31.56
N ASN A 64 2.99 7.97 30.76
CA ASN A 64 2.64 9.31 31.19
C ASN A 64 1.61 9.28 32.33
N ALA A 65 0.56 8.46 32.22
CA ALA A 65 -0.43 8.29 33.28
C ALA A 65 0.19 7.73 34.58
N TYR A 66 1.17 6.82 34.46
CA TYR A 66 1.91 6.30 35.61
C TYR A 66 2.80 7.38 36.26
N GLU A 67 3.49 8.19 35.46
CA GLU A 67 4.30 9.30 35.95
C GLU A 67 3.43 10.33 36.68
N LEU A 68 2.31 10.73 36.09
CA LEU A 68 1.36 11.66 36.71
C LEU A 68 0.79 11.11 38.02
N SER A 69 0.48 9.81 38.07
CA SER A 69 0.01 9.14 39.29
C SER A 69 1.09 9.11 40.38
N ASN A 70 2.35 8.88 40.00
CA ASN A 70 3.47 8.89 40.93
C ASN A 70 3.78 10.30 41.44
N ALA A 71 3.75 11.31 40.57
CA ALA A 71 3.90 12.72 40.90
C ALA A 71 2.82 13.16 41.93
N TYR A 72 1.57 12.80 41.67
CA TYR A 72 0.47 13.05 42.60
C TYR A 72 0.69 12.38 43.96
N GLN A 73 1.11 11.11 43.98
CA GLN A 73 1.40 10.38 45.22
C GLN A 73 2.63 10.94 45.97
N ALA A 74 3.59 11.50 45.25
CA ALA A 74 4.77 12.17 45.80
C ALA A 74 4.44 13.57 46.38
N GLY A 75 3.22 14.07 46.18
CA GLY A 75 2.78 15.37 46.66
C GLY A 75 3.19 16.54 45.78
N GLU A 76 3.55 16.30 44.51
CA GLU A 76 3.69 17.37 43.52
C GLU A 76 2.34 18.03 43.21
N ASP A 77 2.39 19.26 42.69
CA ASP A 77 1.22 20.08 42.35
C ASP A 77 0.55 19.63 41.04
N VAL A 78 0.25 18.32 40.95
CA VAL A 78 -0.49 17.72 39.85
C VAL A 78 -1.95 17.55 40.30
N PRO A 79 -2.94 18.14 39.62
CA PRO A 79 -4.34 17.92 39.96
C PRO A 79 -4.74 16.47 39.75
N LEU A 80 -5.39 15.84 40.74
CA LEU A 80 -5.95 14.48 40.59
C LEU A 80 -6.84 14.34 39.35
N THR A 81 -7.56 15.40 38.99
CA THR A 81 -8.40 15.46 37.78
C THR A 81 -7.60 15.25 36.49
N GLU A 82 -6.36 15.71 36.44
CA GLU A 82 -5.49 15.57 35.28
C GLU A 82 -4.99 14.14 35.14
N VAL A 83 -4.58 13.51 36.25
CA VAL A 83 -4.22 12.08 36.28
C VAL A 83 -5.37 11.21 35.77
N ILE A 84 -6.58 11.42 36.30
CA ILE A 84 -7.76 10.65 35.92
C ILE A 84 -8.13 10.88 34.45
N LEU A 85 -8.02 12.12 33.98
CA LEU A 85 -8.28 12.46 32.58
C LEU A 85 -7.29 11.73 31.65
N GLU A 86 -6.01 11.71 31.98
CA GLU A 86 -5.00 11.00 31.19
C GLU A 86 -5.19 9.47 31.22
N MET A 87 -5.61 8.90 32.35
CA MET A 87 -5.99 7.47 32.41
C MET A 87 -7.21 7.17 31.53
N GLN A 88 -8.21 8.05 31.51
CA GLN A 88 -9.40 7.90 30.67
C GLN A 88 -9.07 8.02 29.19
N LYS A 89 -8.24 9.00 28.81
CA LYS A 89 -7.73 9.16 27.44
C LYS A 89 -6.99 7.92 26.97
N SER A 90 -6.07 7.40 27.79
CA SER A 90 -5.30 6.20 27.49
C SER A 90 -6.19 4.97 27.29
N SER A 91 -7.19 4.80 28.16
CA SER A 91 -8.16 3.69 28.07
C SER A 91 -9.00 3.77 26.79
N LEU A 92 -9.53 4.96 26.47
CA LEU A 92 -10.31 5.19 25.26
C LEU A 92 -9.48 5.00 23.99
N ALA A 93 -8.24 5.49 23.96
CA ALA A 93 -7.32 5.33 22.84
C ALA A 93 -6.97 3.85 22.59
N PHE A 94 -6.79 3.07 23.65
CA PHE A 94 -6.57 1.63 23.56
C PHE A 94 -7.79 0.91 22.96
N GLU A 95 -8.99 1.21 23.44
CA GLU A 95 -10.22 0.62 22.92
C GLU A 95 -10.43 0.95 21.43
N ALA A 96 -10.24 2.22 21.05
CA ALA A 96 -10.32 2.66 19.66
C ALA A 96 -9.30 1.90 18.77
N THR A 97 -8.09 1.66 19.27
CA THR A 97 -7.05 0.91 18.54
C THR A 97 -7.44 -0.54 18.32
N LEU A 98 -8.06 -1.19 19.32
CA LEU A 98 -8.59 -2.54 19.16
C LEU A 98 -9.69 -2.60 18.09
N GLN A 99 -10.57 -1.61 18.06
CA GLN A 99 -11.63 -1.52 17.04
C GLN A 99 -11.05 -1.35 15.63
N VAL A 100 -10.08 -0.44 15.46
CA VAL A 100 -9.40 -0.23 14.17
C VAL A 100 -8.70 -1.51 13.72
N ARG A 101 -7.96 -2.18 14.62
CA ARG A 101 -7.30 -3.46 14.33
C ARG A 101 -8.28 -4.50 13.79
N ASN A 102 -9.40 -4.68 14.49
CA ASN A 102 -10.41 -5.67 14.09
C ASN A 102 -11.04 -5.31 12.73
N LYS A 103 -11.34 -4.03 12.49
CA LYS A 103 -11.93 -3.58 11.23
C LYS A 103 -10.99 -3.74 10.05
N VAL A 104 -9.70 -3.52 10.27
CA VAL A 104 -8.67 -3.74 9.26
C VAL A 104 -8.50 -5.23 8.94
N LEU A 105 -8.47 -6.10 9.95
CA LEU A 105 -8.37 -7.55 9.72
C LEU A 105 -9.55 -8.04 8.88
N GLN A 106 -10.75 -7.57 9.17
CA GLN A 106 -11.94 -7.84 8.36
C GLN A 106 -11.79 -7.34 6.92
N ALA A 107 -11.25 -6.13 6.71
CA ALA A 107 -11.02 -5.60 5.36
C ALA A 107 -9.98 -6.42 4.58
N TYR A 108 -8.92 -6.89 5.25
CA TYR A 108 -7.93 -7.79 4.65
C TYR A 108 -8.56 -9.14 4.26
N GLU A 109 -9.31 -9.76 5.17
CA GLU A 109 -10.05 -11.00 4.91
C GLU A 109 -11.05 -10.83 3.75
N GLN A 110 -11.74 -9.69 3.68
CA GLN A 110 -12.68 -9.39 2.61
C GLN A 110 -12.00 -9.27 1.24
N ILE A 111 -10.84 -8.61 1.16
CA ILE A 111 -10.07 -8.52 -0.09
C ILE A 111 -9.59 -9.90 -0.54
N MET A 112 -9.13 -10.73 0.41
CA MET A 112 -8.63 -12.08 0.11
C MET A 112 -9.73 -13.05 -0.33
N ASN A 113 -10.93 -12.92 0.25
CA ASN A 113 -12.10 -13.74 -0.10
C ASN A 113 -12.89 -13.19 -1.28
N MET A 114 -12.43 -12.10 -1.92
CA MET A 114 -13.07 -11.58 -3.12
C MET A 114 -12.77 -12.54 -4.29
N PRO A 115 -13.79 -13.12 -4.95
CA PRO A 115 -13.53 -13.94 -6.13
C PRO A 115 -12.94 -13.04 -7.23
N VAL A 116 -11.80 -13.46 -7.78
CA VAL A 116 -11.21 -12.88 -9.00
C VAL A 116 -11.99 -13.28 -10.24
#